data_AF-A0A4P5WV85-F1
#
_entry.id   AF-A0A4P5WV85-F1
#
_cell.length_a   1.000
_cell.length_b   1.000
_cell.length_c   1.000
_cell.angle_alpha   90.00
_cell.angle_beta   90.00
_cell.angle_gamma   90.00
#
_symmetry.space_group_name_H-M   'P 1'
#
loop_
_entity.id
_entity.type
_entity.pdbx_description
1 polymer ?
#
loop_
_entity_poly.entity_id
_entity_poly.type
_entity_poly.pdbx_seq_one_letter_code
_entity_poly.pdbx_strand_id
1 'polypeptide(L)'
;MHSSPARRDLCPRLSGLCSLLIVLMSGVLVADEPSAETRESRLRQQVAQLLETLEGSDWIPLIMADLELSTDLTEESQSCCRRILQALAVADDAAAQEHVHAVFENEPERRGMAAEAVAMAAMTRPGSLRNWRLLVRSLNVVRQSEAAAVLKALQRYRQRANKGHWVRRAILTGLSLPEGDQRLACELLQHWTGQPIRPSAAWSLPQYQEWFAKEHPDLPPAVRPQDPPGAVWTMQSLESLFSGLHLTSEQGVQGPMIFEKAGCAKCHRRGDLGGTAGPDLTSLGWRRQRAEVLESLLYPSQELHEEYPTVIVALKDGTALTGLLQRAPDAGLQVFSSAGEVRTFQQSDVEAIRGHAVSSMPAGTLDRLTADEVRTLVAWLTSVDGIPRPHQEDEGQEEE
;
A
#
# COMPACT_ATOMS: atom_id res chain seq x y z
N MET A 1 -46.05 28.04 54.86
CA MET A 1 -47.13 27.47 55.71
C MET A 1 -48.46 27.94 55.17
N HIS A 2 -49.47 27.06 55.11
CA HIS A 2 -50.88 27.34 54.80
C HIS A 2 -51.17 27.86 53.37
N SER A 3 -52.31 27.57 52.72
CA SER A 3 -53.30 26.48 52.87
C SER A 3 -54.10 26.41 51.56
N SER A 4 -54.44 25.21 51.07
CA SER A 4 -55.60 25.02 50.17
C SER A 4 -56.87 24.88 51.02
N PRO A 5 -58.10 25.15 50.53
CA PRO A 5 -58.85 24.06 49.87
C PRO A 5 -59.97 24.46 48.87
N ALA A 6 -60.46 23.45 48.11
CA ALA A 6 -61.87 23.27 47.68
C ALA A 6 -62.48 24.31 46.67
N ARG A 7 -63.48 24.04 45.80
CA ARG A 7 -64.30 22.88 45.35
C ARG A 7 -65.04 23.36 44.04
N ARG A 8 -65.95 22.67 43.31
CA ARG A 8 -66.73 21.42 43.47
C ARG A 8 -67.21 20.89 42.08
N ASP A 9 -67.46 19.57 41.99
CA ASP A 9 -68.53 18.81 41.31
C ASP A 9 -69.18 19.27 39.97
N LEU A 10 -69.26 18.33 39.01
CA LEU A 10 -70.53 17.63 38.65
C LEU A 10 -70.32 16.45 37.66
N CYS A 11 -70.90 15.31 38.00
CA CYS A 11 -71.06 14.10 37.18
C CYS A 11 -72.53 13.66 37.32
N PRO A 12 -73.20 13.04 36.32
CA PRO A 12 -73.43 11.59 36.46
C PRO A 12 -73.60 10.74 35.16
N ARG A 13 -72.99 9.55 35.19
CA ARG A 13 -73.55 8.19 34.94
C ARG A 13 -74.68 7.93 33.91
N LEU A 14 -74.47 6.85 33.13
CA LEU A 14 -75.32 5.65 32.90
C LEU A 14 -74.46 4.64 32.09
N SER A 15 -74.54 3.30 32.10
CA SER A 15 -74.79 2.22 33.07
C SER A 15 -75.16 0.95 32.26
N GLY A 16 -74.53 -0.22 32.50
CA GLY A 16 -74.90 -1.51 31.88
C GLY A 16 -73.69 -2.35 31.45
N LEU A 17 -73.07 -3.15 32.31
CA LEU A 17 -73.38 -4.58 32.57
C LEU A 17 -73.17 -5.53 31.37
N CYS A 18 -72.05 -6.27 31.36
CA CYS A 18 -72.09 -7.75 31.44
C CYS A 18 -70.70 -8.42 31.62
N SER A 19 -70.60 -9.19 32.71
CA SER A 19 -69.90 -10.48 32.93
C SER A 19 -68.45 -10.77 32.48
N LEU A 20 -67.70 -11.33 33.43
CA LEU A 20 -66.42 -12.06 33.28
C LEU A 20 -66.46 -13.18 32.23
N LEU A 21 -65.32 -13.39 31.55
CA LEU A 21 -64.78 -14.73 31.27
C LEU A 21 -63.24 -14.67 31.12
N ILE A 22 -62.56 -15.71 31.58
CA ILE A 22 -61.10 -15.82 31.67
C ILE A 22 -60.59 -16.78 30.56
N VAL A 23 -59.28 -16.73 30.29
CA VAL A 23 -58.46 -17.71 29.55
C VAL A 23 -58.49 -17.62 28.02
N LEU A 24 -57.44 -17.05 27.42
CA LEU A 24 -56.37 -17.84 26.77
C LEU A 24 -55.26 -16.94 26.22
N MET A 25 -54.01 -17.20 26.64
CA MET A 25 -52.83 -16.76 25.92
C MET A 25 -52.67 -17.64 24.68
N SER A 26 -52.69 -17.06 23.49
CA SER A 26 -52.19 -17.69 22.26
C SER A 26 -51.54 -16.60 21.42
N GLY A 27 -50.30 -16.82 21.02
CA GLY A 27 -49.47 -15.80 20.40
C GLY A 27 -50.04 -15.32 19.06
N VAL A 28 -50.17 -14.00 18.91
CA VAL A 28 -50.01 -13.38 17.59
C VAL A 28 -48.55 -13.55 17.24
N LEU A 29 -48.27 -14.50 16.34
CA LEU A 29 -47.04 -14.46 15.54
C LEU A 29 -47.07 -13.11 14.80
N VAL A 30 -46.27 -12.16 15.30
CA VAL A 30 -45.79 -11.08 14.45
C VAL A 30 -45.04 -11.80 13.33
N ALA A 31 -45.57 -11.71 12.11
CA ALA A 31 -44.83 -12.19 10.96
C ALA A 31 -43.54 -11.39 10.90
N ASP A 32 -42.39 -12.08 10.85
CA ASP A 32 -41.13 -11.43 10.50
C ASP A 32 -41.35 -10.66 9.21
N GLU A 33 -41.14 -9.35 9.24
CA GLU A 33 -40.93 -8.62 7.99
C GLU A 33 -39.72 -9.25 7.31
N PRO A 34 -39.73 -9.43 5.97
CA PRO A 34 -38.58 -9.97 5.27
C PRO A 34 -37.40 -9.04 5.56
N SER A 35 -36.35 -9.58 6.19
CA SER A 35 -35.21 -8.79 6.65
C SER A 35 -34.67 -7.98 5.47
N ALA A 36 -34.63 -6.65 5.64
CA ALA A 36 -34.21 -5.76 4.58
C ALA A 36 -32.82 -6.18 4.11
N GLU A 37 -32.73 -6.63 2.84
CA GLU A 37 -31.52 -7.23 2.31
C GLU A 37 -30.34 -6.27 2.51
N THR A 38 -29.30 -6.73 3.21
CA THR A 38 -28.11 -5.91 3.48
C THR A 38 -27.48 -5.49 2.16
N ARG A 39 -26.93 -4.26 2.12
CA ARG A 39 -26.20 -3.75 0.95
C ARG A 39 -25.15 -4.76 0.46
N GLU A 40 -24.47 -5.39 1.40
CA GLU A 40 -23.46 -6.43 1.19
C GLU A 40 -24.00 -7.68 0.48
N SER A 41 -25.16 -8.21 0.91
CA SER A 41 -25.83 -9.33 0.23
C SER A 41 -26.15 -8.94 -1.21
N ARG A 42 -26.72 -7.75 -1.41
CA ARG A 42 -27.13 -7.27 -2.72
C ARG A 42 -25.94 -7.11 -3.68
N LEU A 43 -24.84 -6.53 -3.21
CA LEU A 43 -23.61 -6.39 -4.00
C LEU A 43 -23.02 -7.76 -4.37
N ARG A 44 -22.96 -8.71 -3.42
CA ARG A 44 -22.49 -10.07 -3.68
C ARG A 44 -23.38 -10.80 -4.69
N GLN A 45 -24.70 -10.66 -4.60
CA GLN A 45 -25.66 -11.26 -5.53
C GLN A 45 -25.58 -10.61 -6.91
N GLN A 46 -25.49 -9.29 -7.00
CA GLN A 46 -25.33 -8.55 -8.26
C GLN A 46 -24.05 -8.97 -9.00
N VAL A 47 -22.91 -9.06 -8.31
CA VAL A 47 -21.65 -9.51 -8.93
C VAL A 47 -21.69 -10.98 -9.32
N ALA A 48 -22.30 -11.85 -8.51
CA ALA A 48 -22.50 -13.25 -8.89
C ALA A 48 -23.38 -13.38 -10.15
N GLN A 49 -24.51 -12.66 -10.19
CA GLN A 49 -25.41 -12.63 -11.34
C GLN A 49 -24.68 -12.13 -12.59
N LEU A 50 -23.94 -11.02 -12.53
CA LEU A 50 -23.15 -10.52 -13.66
C LEU A 50 -22.18 -11.59 -14.17
N LEU A 51 -21.40 -12.21 -13.28
CA LEU A 51 -20.45 -13.28 -13.64
C LEU A 51 -21.11 -14.53 -14.24
N GLU A 52 -22.36 -14.82 -13.89
CA GLU A 52 -23.14 -15.95 -14.45
C GLU A 52 -23.84 -15.61 -15.77
N THR A 53 -24.34 -14.38 -15.94
CA THR A 53 -25.12 -13.97 -17.11
C THR A 53 -24.29 -13.42 -18.28
N LEU A 54 -23.00 -13.18 -18.07
CA LEU A 54 -22.15 -12.59 -19.12
C LEU A 54 -21.74 -13.61 -20.18
N GLU A 55 -22.42 -13.53 -21.32
CA GLU A 55 -22.07 -14.27 -22.53
C GLU A 55 -21.17 -13.41 -23.45
N GLY A 56 -20.00 -13.94 -23.82
CA GLY A 56 -19.17 -13.36 -24.89
C GLY A 56 -18.21 -12.24 -24.46
N SER A 57 -18.36 -11.06 -25.06
CA SER A 57 -17.37 -9.97 -25.04
C SER A 57 -17.82 -8.68 -24.34
N ASP A 58 -19.00 -8.66 -23.72
CA ASP A 58 -19.53 -7.43 -23.07
C ASP A 58 -19.04 -7.30 -21.61
N TRP A 59 -17.78 -6.88 -21.43
CA TRP A 59 -17.17 -6.75 -20.11
C TRP A 59 -17.48 -5.42 -19.39
N ILE A 60 -18.18 -4.50 -20.07
CA ILE A 60 -18.47 -3.14 -19.56
C ILE A 60 -19.29 -3.17 -18.26
N PRO A 61 -20.33 -4.01 -18.09
CA PRO A 61 -21.09 -4.07 -16.83
C PRO A 61 -20.23 -4.46 -15.61
N LEU A 62 -19.24 -5.35 -15.79
CA LEU A 62 -18.29 -5.71 -14.72
C LEU A 62 -17.33 -4.57 -14.40
N ILE A 63 -16.80 -3.89 -15.42
CA ILE A 63 -15.94 -2.70 -15.24
C ILE A 63 -16.70 -1.61 -14.48
N MET A 64 -17.96 -1.35 -14.82
CA MET A 64 -18.80 -0.38 -14.11
C MET A 64 -19.07 -0.79 -12.65
N ALA A 65 -19.37 -2.07 -12.40
CA ALA A 65 -19.56 -2.58 -11.03
C ALA A 65 -18.28 -2.47 -10.19
N ASP A 66 -17.11 -2.76 -10.76
CA ASP A 66 -15.81 -2.62 -10.10
C ASP A 66 -15.48 -1.17 -9.72
N LEU A 67 -15.79 -0.22 -10.60
CA LEU A 67 -15.64 1.22 -10.35
C LEU A 67 -16.62 1.76 -9.29
N GLU A 68 -17.83 1.19 -9.17
CA GLU A 68 -18.77 1.54 -8.10
C GLU A 68 -18.29 0.99 -6.75
N LEU A 69 -17.83 -0.27 -6.73
CA LEU A 69 -17.34 -0.96 -5.53
C LEU A 69 -16.01 -0.41 -5.00
N SER A 70 -15.16 0.17 -5.86
CA SER A 70 -13.87 0.74 -5.42
C SER A 70 -13.98 2.03 -4.60
N THR A 71 -15.18 2.59 -4.46
CA THR A 71 -15.41 3.87 -3.76
C THR A 71 -15.32 3.81 -2.24
N ASP A 72 -15.59 2.65 -1.61
CA ASP A 72 -15.57 2.49 -0.15
C ASP A 72 -14.61 1.43 0.39
N LEU A 73 -14.23 0.44 -0.43
CA LEU A 73 -13.30 -0.65 -0.10
C LEU A 73 -13.55 -1.31 1.27
N THR A 74 -14.81 -1.58 1.60
CA THR A 74 -15.16 -2.52 2.69
C THR A 74 -14.64 -3.93 2.38
N GLU A 75 -14.54 -4.83 3.37
CA GLU A 75 -14.07 -6.22 3.12
C GLU A 75 -14.92 -6.92 2.04
N GLU A 76 -16.24 -6.69 2.06
CA GLU A 76 -17.20 -7.13 1.04
C GLU A 76 -16.93 -6.53 -0.33
N SER A 77 -16.73 -5.21 -0.42
CA SER A 77 -16.43 -4.53 -1.69
C SER A 77 -15.09 -5.03 -2.26
N GLN A 78 -14.05 -5.14 -1.43
CA GLN A 78 -12.75 -5.68 -1.83
C GLN A 78 -12.83 -7.13 -2.33
N SER A 79 -13.62 -7.98 -1.66
CA SER A 79 -13.87 -9.36 -2.07
C SER A 79 -14.58 -9.44 -3.42
N CYS A 80 -15.54 -8.55 -3.67
CA CYS A 80 -16.22 -8.44 -4.96
C CYS A 80 -15.27 -7.94 -6.05
N CYS A 81 -14.53 -6.84 -5.81
CA CYS A 81 -13.51 -6.31 -6.73
C CYS A 81 -12.48 -7.38 -7.12
N ARG A 82 -11.95 -8.17 -6.17
CA ARG A 82 -11.01 -9.28 -6.47
C ARG A 82 -11.61 -10.27 -7.47
N ARG A 83 -12.87 -10.70 -7.27
CA ARG A 83 -13.56 -11.62 -8.19
C ARG A 83 -13.76 -11.00 -9.58
N ILE A 84 -14.11 -9.71 -9.65
CA ILE A 84 -14.29 -9.00 -10.92
C ILE A 84 -12.95 -8.89 -11.67
N LEU A 85 -11.90 -8.40 -11.01
CA LEU A 85 -10.56 -8.28 -11.61
C LEU A 85 -10.02 -9.63 -12.09
N GLN A 86 -10.23 -10.71 -11.35
CA GLN A 86 -9.86 -12.07 -11.76
C GLN A 86 -10.60 -12.50 -13.04
N ALA A 87 -11.89 -12.21 -13.17
CA ALA A 87 -12.65 -12.49 -14.39
C ALA A 87 -12.13 -11.65 -15.58
N LEU A 88 -11.93 -10.35 -15.38
CA LEU A 88 -11.41 -9.43 -16.41
C LEU A 88 -9.98 -9.81 -16.86
N ALA A 89 -9.12 -10.27 -15.95
CA ALA A 89 -7.77 -10.74 -16.30
C ALA A 89 -7.76 -12.07 -17.09
N VAL A 90 -8.81 -12.89 -16.96
CA VAL A 90 -8.98 -14.13 -17.73
C VAL A 90 -9.77 -13.91 -19.04
N ALA A 91 -10.47 -12.78 -19.18
CA ALA A 91 -11.10 -12.37 -20.44
C ALA A 91 -10.09 -12.26 -21.59
N ASP A 92 -10.54 -12.59 -22.81
CA ASP A 92 -9.80 -12.33 -24.06
C ASP A 92 -10.33 -11.05 -24.73
N ASP A 93 -10.33 -9.96 -23.96
CA ASP A 93 -10.85 -8.66 -24.37
C ASP A 93 -9.88 -7.53 -23.99
N ALA A 94 -9.70 -6.57 -24.88
CA ALA A 94 -8.73 -5.49 -24.72
C ALA A 94 -9.14 -4.49 -23.63
N ALA A 95 -10.43 -4.17 -23.49
CA ALA A 95 -10.91 -3.23 -22.48
C ALA A 95 -10.86 -3.83 -21.07
N ALA A 96 -11.19 -5.12 -20.93
CA ALA A 96 -11.04 -5.88 -19.69
C ALA A 96 -9.59 -5.92 -19.21
N GLN A 97 -8.63 -6.23 -20.10
CA GLN A 97 -7.20 -6.24 -19.76
C GLN A 97 -6.69 -4.83 -19.44
N GLU A 98 -7.12 -3.81 -20.18
CA GLU A 98 -6.75 -2.42 -19.92
C GLU A 98 -7.27 -1.94 -18.56
N HIS A 99 -8.49 -2.31 -18.17
CA HIS A 99 -9.03 -1.98 -16.85
C HIS A 99 -8.19 -2.58 -15.72
N VAL A 100 -7.84 -3.86 -15.79
CA VAL A 100 -6.99 -4.50 -14.76
C VAL A 100 -5.62 -3.84 -14.66
N HIS A 101 -5.02 -3.45 -15.79
CA HIS A 101 -3.77 -2.67 -15.78
C HIS A 101 -3.98 -1.26 -15.22
N ALA A 102 -5.05 -0.56 -15.59
CA ALA A 102 -5.36 0.77 -15.10
C ALA A 102 -5.54 0.79 -13.57
N VAL A 103 -6.19 -0.23 -12.98
CA VAL A 103 -6.31 -0.38 -11.52
C VAL A 103 -4.92 -0.52 -10.86
N PHE A 104 -4.01 -1.30 -11.45
CA PHE A 104 -2.64 -1.40 -10.92
C PHE A 104 -1.88 -0.06 -11.00
N GLU A 105 -1.95 0.63 -12.13
CA GLU A 105 -1.22 1.89 -12.29
C GLU A 105 -1.79 3.03 -11.41
N ASN A 106 -3.13 3.13 -11.31
CA ASN A 106 -3.82 4.32 -10.80
C ASN A 106 -4.43 4.19 -9.40
N GLU A 107 -4.61 2.99 -8.86
CA GLU A 107 -5.28 2.75 -7.58
C GLU A 107 -4.34 1.99 -6.62
N PRO A 108 -3.42 2.68 -5.91
CA PRO A 108 -2.38 2.05 -5.12
C PRO A 108 -2.88 0.97 -4.16
N GLU A 109 -3.96 1.26 -3.42
CA GLU A 109 -4.58 0.34 -2.45
C GLU A 109 -5.13 -0.96 -3.08
N ARG A 110 -5.36 -0.99 -4.40
CA ARG A 110 -5.90 -2.14 -5.13
C ARG A 110 -4.86 -2.87 -5.98
N ARG A 111 -3.62 -2.39 -6.03
CA ARG A 111 -2.51 -3.03 -6.79
C ARG A 111 -2.33 -4.52 -6.50
N GLY A 112 -2.49 -4.93 -5.24
CA GLY A 112 -2.40 -6.33 -4.84
C GLY A 112 -3.44 -7.20 -5.55
N MET A 113 -4.68 -6.72 -5.64
CA MET A 113 -5.80 -7.40 -6.31
C MET A 113 -5.58 -7.53 -7.82
N ALA A 114 -5.14 -6.45 -8.46
CA ALA A 114 -4.82 -6.46 -9.89
C ALA A 114 -3.63 -7.38 -10.21
N ALA A 115 -2.58 -7.36 -9.39
CA ALA A 115 -1.44 -8.25 -9.53
C ALA A 115 -1.80 -9.72 -9.31
N GLU A 116 -2.63 -10.04 -8.31
CA GLU A 116 -3.15 -11.40 -8.07
C GLU A 116 -3.98 -11.89 -9.27
N ALA A 117 -4.87 -11.05 -9.81
CA ALA A 117 -5.66 -11.36 -11.01
C ALA A 117 -4.78 -11.65 -12.24
N VAL A 118 -3.80 -10.79 -12.52
CA VAL A 118 -2.83 -10.98 -13.61
C VAL A 118 -1.98 -12.25 -13.40
N ALA A 119 -1.58 -12.53 -12.15
CA ALA A 119 -0.83 -13.73 -11.81
C ALA A 119 -1.63 -15.01 -12.05
N MET A 120 -2.91 -15.02 -11.64
CA MET A 120 -3.83 -16.15 -11.88
C MET A 120 -4.06 -16.39 -13.37
N ALA A 121 -4.25 -15.33 -14.16
CA ALA A 121 -4.40 -15.43 -15.62
C ALA A 121 -3.15 -15.98 -16.32
N ALA A 122 -1.94 -15.61 -15.85
CA ALA A 122 -0.68 -16.14 -16.36
C ALA A 122 -0.47 -17.65 -16.09
N MET A 123 -1.25 -18.26 -15.18
CA MET A 123 -1.24 -19.71 -14.97
C MET A 123 -1.98 -20.47 -16.08
N THR A 124 -3.02 -19.88 -16.69
CA THR A 124 -3.87 -20.52 -17.71
C THR A 124 -3.48 -20.17 -19.14
N ARG A 125 -2.94 -18.97 -19.38
CA ARG A 125 -2.51 -18.48 -20.69
C ARG A 125 -1.06 -17.98 -20.68
N PRO A 126 -0.32 -17.98 -21.80
CA PRO A 126 0.96 -17.29 -21.90
C PRO A 126 0.79 -15.80 -21.61
N GLY A 127 1.53 -15.26 -20.64
CA GLY A 127 1.44 -13.85 -20.27
C GLY A 127 2.18 -12.92 -21.25
N SER A 128 1.72 -11.68 -21.37
CA SER A 128 2.41 -10.64 -22.16
C SER A 128 3.64 -10.07 -21.42
N LEU A 129 4.51 -9.37 -22.14
CA LEU A 129 5.62 -8.63 -21.52
C LEU A 129 5.12 -7.52 -20.57
N ARG A 130 3.97 -6.89 -20.86
CA ARG A 130 3.33 -5.90 -19.99
C ARG A 130 2.91 -6.55 -18.66
N ASN A 131 2.28 -7.73 -18.73
CA ASN A 131 1.89 -8.51 -17.55
C ASN A 131 3.13 -8.91 -16.73
N TRP A 132 4.23 -9.31 -17.38
CA TRP A 132 5.49 -9.58 -16.67
C TRP A 132 6.04 -8.35 -15.94
N ARG A 133 6.12 -7.19 -16.61
CA ARG A 133 6.58 -5.92 -16.01
C ARG A 133 5.73 -5.52 -14.80
N LEU A 134 4.40 -5.66 -14.91
CA LEU A 134 3.45 -5.44 -13.80
C LEU A 134 3.73 -6.39 -12.64
N LEU A 135 3.86 -7.68 -12.91
CA LEU A 135 4.11 -8.68 -11.87
C LEU A 135 5.44 -8.44 -11.14
N VAL A 136 6.50 -8.05 -11.85
CA VAL A 136 7.78 -7.65 -11.23
C VAL A 136 7.59 -6.42 -10.34
N ARG A 137 6.99 -5.33 -10.86
CA ARG A 137 6.68 -4.11 -10.08
C ARG A 137 5.80 -4.40 -8.85
N SER A 138 4.89 -5.36 -8.96
CA SER A 138 3.97 -5.75 -7.88
C SER A 138 4.65 -6.39 -6.67
N LEU A 139 5.86 -6.94 -6.81
CA LEU A 139 6.62 -7.51 -5.67
C LEU A 139 6.86 -6.49 -4.53
N ASN A 140 6.82 -5.18 -4.84
CA ASN A 140 6.91 -4.11 -3.85
C ASN A 140 5.66 -3.99 -2.95
N VAL A 141 4.49 -4.50 -3.36
CA VAL A 141 3.19 -4.20 -2.73
C VAL A 141 2.31 -5.41 -2.40
N VAL A 142 2.54 -6.57 -3.02
CA VAL A 142 1.72 -7.78 -2.80
C VAL A 142 1.96 -8.41 -1.43
N ARG A 143 0.89 -8.93 -0.82
CA ARG A 143 0.93 -9.57 0.50
C ARG A 143 0.28 -10.96 0.47
N GLN A 144 0.69 -11.85 1.38
CA GLN A 144 0.00 -13.13 1.64
C GLN A 144 -0.27 -13.96 0.37
N SER A 145 -1.55 -14.24 0.01
CA SER A 145 -1.92 -15.03 -1.17
C SER A 145 -1.47 -14.39 -2.48
N GLU A 146 -1.56 -13.06 -2.57
CA GLU A 146 -1.17 -12.27 -3.74
C GLU A 146 0.33 -12.47 -4.04
N ALA A 147 1.15 -12.44 -2.98
CA ALA A 147 2.59 -12.67 -3.06
C ALA A 147 2.93 -14.08 -3.55
N ALA A 148 2.26 -15.10 -3.02
CA ALA A 148 2.44 -16.49 -3.47
C ALA A 148 1.99 -16.68 -4.94
N ALA A 149 0.89 -16.06 -5.35
CA ALA A 149 0.40 -16.08 -6.73
C ALA A 149 1.40 -15.42 -7.69
N VAL A 150 1.88 -14.21 -7.37
CA VAL A 150 2.83 -13.46 -8.21
C VAL A 150 4.17 -14.18 -8.34
N LEU A 151 4.76 -14.67 -7.24
CA LEU A 151 6.02 -15.42 -7.29
C LEU A 151 5.91 -16.64 -8.22
N LYS A 152 4.81 -17.39 -8.10
CA LYS A 152 4.53 -18.58 -8.94
C LYS A 152 4.29 -18.21 -10.41
N ALA A 153 3.61 -17.10 -10.68
CA ALA A 153 3.37 -16.62 -12.04
C ALA A 153 4.68 -16.16 -12.72
N LEU A 154 5.55 -15.44 -11.99
CA LEU A 154 6.83 -14.95 -12.51
C LEU A 154 7.76 -16.07 -12.98
N GLN A 155 7.73 -17.25 -12.34
CA GLN A 155 8.49 -18.44 -12.77
C GLN A 155 8.09 -18.95 -14.17
N ARG A 156 6.91 -18.59 -14.69
CA ARG A 156 6.42 -19.05 -16.02
C ARG A 156 6.95 -18.23 -17.18
N TYR A 157 7.52 -17.06 -16.91
CA TYR A 157 8.11 -16.19 -17.92
C TYR A 157 9.55 -16.60 -18.22
N ARG A 158 10.07 -16.21 -19.38
CA ARG A 158 11.49 -16.43 -19.74
C ARG A 158 12.38 -15.27 -19.31
N GLN A 159 11.76 -14.11 -19.10
CA GLN A 159 12.36 -12.85 -18.67
C GLN A 159 12.77 -12.91 -17.20
N ARG A 160 13.91 -12.29 -16.88
CA ARG A 160 14.52 -12.34 -15.55
C ARG A 160 14.74 -10.93 -15.02
N ALA A 161 14.37 -10.68 -13.77
CA ALA A 161 14.64 -9.42 -13.09
C ALA A 161 15.82 -9.61 -12.13
N ASN A 162 17.04 -9.64 -12.68
CA ASN A 162 18.28 -9.98 -11.95
C ASN A 162 19.03 -8.76 -11.39
N LYS A 163 18.50 -7.53 -11.55
CA LYS A 163 19.01 -6.34 -10.85
C LYS A 163 18.87 -6.50 -9.33
N GLY A 164 19.81 -5.93 -8.58
CA GLY A 164 19.90 -6.10 -7.14
C GLY A 164 18.62 -5.77 -6.38
N HIS A 165 17.91 -4.69 -6.73
CA HIS A 165 16.65 -4.33 -6.05
C HIS A 165 15.52 -5.34 -6.30
N TRP A 166 15.38 -5.89 -7.50
CA TRP A 166 14.37 -6.92 -7.80
C TRP A 166 14.69 -8.25 -7.14
N VAL A 167 15.96 -8.66 -7.14
CA VAL A 167 16.45 -9.83 -6.42
C VAL A 167 16.20 -9.68 -4.92
N ARG A 168 16.52 -8.52 -4.34
CA ARG A 168 16.23 -8.18 -2.95
C ARG A 168 14.74 -8.27 -2.64
N ARG A 169 13.88 -7.69 -3.50
CA ARG A 169 12.45 -7.72 -3.27
C ARG A 169 11.90 -9.14 -3.33
N ALA A 170 12.32 -9.97 -4.28
CA ALA A 170 11.93 -11.38 -4.32
C ALA A 170 12.33 -12.16 -3.04
N ILE A 171 13.49 -11.87 -2.45
CA ILE A 171 13.88 -12.42 -1.13
C ILE A 171 12.92 -11.93 -0.04
N LEU A 172 12.64 -10.61 0.05
CA LEU A 172 11.74 -10.04 1.05
C LEU A 172 10.29 -10.54 0.92
N THR A 173 9.75 -10.61 -0.30
CA THR A 173 8.43 -11.18 -0.61
C THR A 173 8.39 -12.63 -0.16
N GLY A 174 9.44 -13.42 -0.44
CA GLY A 174 9.62 -14.77 0.07
C GLY A 174 9.58 -14.85 1.59
N LEU A 175 10.39 -14.04 2.29
CA LEU A 175 10.42 -13.99 3.76
C LEU A 175 9.09 -13.56 4.37
N SER A 176 8.24 -12.83 3.63
CA SER A 176 6.90 -12.44 4.09
C SER A 176 5.92 -13.62 4.19
N LEU A 177 6.18 -14.71 3.47
CA LEU A 177 5.32 -15.90 3.39
C LEU A 177 5.57 -16.91 4.53
N PRO A 178 4.57 -17.77 4.83
CA PRO A 178 4.76 -18.95 5.68
C PRO A 178 5.88 -19.86 5.15
N GLU A 179 6.59 -20.54 6.06
CA GLU A 179 7.79 -21.34 5.72
C GLU A 179 7.57 -22.35 4.57
N GLY A 180 6.39 -22.98 4.48
CA GLY A 180 6.05 -23.93 3.42
C GLY A 180 5.96 -23.33 2.02
N ASP A 181 5.74 -22.01 1.91
CA ASP A 181 5.60 -21.28 0.64
C ASP A 181 6.86 -20.48 0.25
N GLN A 182 7.82 -20.31 1.17
CA GLN A 182 9.10 -19.63 0.92
C GLN A 182 9.88 -20.24 -0.27
N ARG A 183 9.66 -21.53 -0.56
CA ARG A 183 10.20 -22.21 -1.74
C ARG A 183 9.85 -21.53 -3.07
N LEU A 184 8.70 -20.87 -3.18
CA LEU A 184 8.28 -20.15 -4.39
C LEU A 184 9.24 -19.01 -4.74
N ALA A 185 9.77 -18.34 -3.72
CA ALA A 185 10.79 -17.32 -3.89
C ALA A 185 12.17 -17.93 -4.20
N CYS A 186 12.56 -19.03 -3.54
CA CYS A 186 13.81 -19.74 -3.87
C CYS A 186 13.86 -20.24 -5.33
N GLU A 187 12.75 -20.78 -5.83
CA GLU A 187 12.57 -21.22 -7.21
C GLU A 187 12.67 -20.04 -8.20
N LEU A 188 12.02 -18.90 -7.88
CA LEU A 188 12.10 -17.68 -8.70
C LEU A 188 13.51 -17.08 -8.70
N LEU A 189 14.16 -17.01 -7.54
CA LEU A 189 15.53 -16.53 -7.39
C LEU A 189 16.52 -17.41 -8.14
N GLN A 190 16.33 -18.74 -8.13
CA GLN A 190 17.15 -19.66 -8.92
C GLN A 190 16.95 -19.41 -10.42
N HIS A 191 15.71 -19.20 -10.85
CA HIS A 191 15.40 -18.86 -12.24
C HIS A 191 16.02 -17.52 -12.67
N TRP A 192 15.96 -16.47 -11.85
CA TRP A 192 16.51 -15.14 -12.19
C TRP A 192 18.04 -15.07 -12.11
N THR A 193 18.64 -15.55 -11.03
CA THR A 193 20.07 -15.39 -10.74
C THR A 193 20.95 -16.50 -11.30
N GLY A 194 20.37 -17.69 -11.57
CA GLY A 194 21.14 -18.90 -11.87
C GLY A 194 21.89 -19.49 -10.68
N GLN A 195 21.66 -18.98 -9.46
CA GLN A 195 22.25 -19.52 -8.23
C GLN A 195 21.37 -20.62 -7.61
N PRO A 196 21.95 -21.63 -6.94
CA PRO A 196 23.36 -21.99 -6.97
C PRO A 196 23.78 -22.52 -8.35
N ILE A 197 24.97 -22.09 -8.82
CA ILE A 197 25.54 -22.51 -10.12
C ILE A 197 25.75 -24.04 -10.23
N ARG A 198 25.93 -24.74 -9.09
CA ARG A 198 26.11 -26.21 -9.02
C ARG A 198 25.21 -26.80 -7.94
N PRO A 199 23.95 -27.12 -8.23
CA PRO A 199 23.02 -27.61 -7.23
C PRO A 199 23.32 -29.06 -6.84
N SER A 200 23.85 -29.27 -5.63
CA SER A 200 23.64 -30.50 -4.87
C SER A 200 22.30 -30.47 -4.10
N ALA A 201 21.84 -29.26 -3.76
CA ALA A 201 20.53 -28.95 -3.22
C ALA A 201 20.11 -27.53 -3.67
N ALA A 202 18.82 -27.20 -3.59
CA ALA A 202 18.33 -25.84 -3.76
C ALA A 202 18.73 -24.96 -2.56
N TRP A 203 18.97 -23.67 -2.80
CA TRP A 203 19.26 -22.71 -1.72
C TRP A 203 18.01 -22.30 -0.94
N SER A 204 18.16 -22.15 0.38
CA SER A 204 17.15 -21.54 1.25
C SER A 204 17.20 -20.01 1.18
N LEU A 205 16.15 -19.32 1.65
CA LEU A 205 16.16 -17.85 1.71
C LEU A 205 17.35 -17.28 2.53
N PRO A 206 17.73 -17.83 3.70
CA PRO A 206 18.95 -17.42 4.39
C PRO A 206 20.23 -17.49 3.53
N GLN A 207 20.39 -18.53 2.72
CA GLN A 207 21.54 -18.64 1.81
C GLN A 207 21.49 -17.57 0.70
N TYR A 208 20.31 -17.24 0.19
CA TYR A 208 20.14 -16.10 -0.71
C TYR A 208 20.39 -14.76 -0.02
N GLN A 209 20.06 -14.58 1.27
CA GLN A 209 20.36 -13.37 2.03
C GLN A 209 21.87 -13.17 2.22
N GLU A 210 22.60 -14.22 2.59
CA GLU A 210 24.06 -14.21 2.72
C GLU A 210 24.74 -13.91 1.39
N TRP A 211 24.33 -14.58 0.32
CA TRP A 211 24.81 -14.32 -1.03
C TRP A 211 24.50 -12.89 -1.49
N PHE A 212 23.27 -12.42 -1.29
CA PHE A 212 22.84 -11.07 -1.67
C PHE A 212 23.68 -10.00 -0.97
N ALA A 213 23.89 -10.11 0.34
CA ALA A 213 24.70 -9.16 1.11
C ALA A 213 26.18 -9.13 0.66
N LYS A 214 26.69 -10.22 0.08
CA LYS A 214 28.04 -10.30 -0.48
C LYS A 214 28.15 -9.68 -1.87
N GLU A 215 27.19 -9.95 -2.77
CA GLU A 215 27.25 -9.47 -4.15
C GLU A 215 26.70 -8.04 -4.32
N HIS A 216 25.90 -7.55 -3.37
CA HIS A 216 25.32 -6.20 -3.37
C HIS A 216 25.58 -5.43 -2.06
N PRO A 217 26.85 -5.19 -1.69
CA PRO A 217 27.22 -4.58 -0.39
C PRO A 217 26.74 -3.13 -0.22
N ASP A 218 26.50 -2.41 -1.34
CA ASP A 218 26.01 -1.03 -1.33
C ASP A 218 24.47 -0.92 -1.20
N LEU A 219 23.74 -2.04 -1.28
CA LEU A 219 22.28 -2.08 -1.12
C LEU A 219 21.88 -2.45 0.31
N PRO A 220 20.70 -2.03 0.80
CA PRO A 220 20.16 -2.49 2.07
C PRO A 220 20.08 -4.02 2.11
N PRO A 221 20.40 -4.68 3.24
CA PRO A 221 20.35 -6.13 3.33
C PRO A 221 18.93 -6.65 3.07
N ALA A 222 18.82 -7.87 2.52
CA ALA A 222 17.55 -8.52 2.19
C ALA A 222 16.86 -9.11 3.44
N VAL A 223 16.72 -8.32 4.51
CA VAL A 223 16.16 -8.73 5.81
C VAL A 223 14.88 -7.92 6.04
N ARG A 224 13.81 -8.60 6.48
CA ARG A 224 12.55 -7.92 6.84
C ARG A 224 12.82 -6.84 7.89
N PRO A 225 12.13 -5.69 7.84
CA PRO A 225 12.21 -4.71 8.91
C PRO A 225 11.83 -5.34 10.25
N GLN A 226 12.47 -4.86 11.30
CA GLN A 226 12.20 -5.25 12.69
C GLN A 226 12.10 -3.96 13.49
N ASP A 227 11.09 -3.88 14.36
CA ASP A 227 10.97 -2.78 15.31
C ASP A 227 12.15 -2.80 16.29
N PRO A 228 12.83 -1.66 16.55
CA PRO A 228 13.90 -1.62 17.52
C PRO A 228 13.36 -1.91 18.94
N PRO A 229 14.14 -2.54 19.83
CA PRO A 229 13.69 -2.80 21.20
C PRO A 229 13.26 -1.51 21.92
N GLY A 230 12.00 -1.45 22.35
CA GLY A 230 11.42 -0.28 22.99
C GLY A 230 10.95 0.83 22.04
N ALA A 231 10.73 0.52 20.75
CA ALA A 231 10.14 1.44 19.79
C ALA A 231 8.82 2.06 20.29
N VAL A 232 8.64 3.37 20.08
CA VAL A 232 7.39 4.09 20.37
C VAL A 232 6.27 3.61 19.46
N TRP A 233 6.61 3.31 18.20
CA TRP A 233 5.71 2.87 17.15
C TRP A 233 6.19 1.54 16.56
N THR A 234 5.25 0.67 16.22
CA THR A 234 5.50 -0.59 15.51
C THR A 234 4.58 -0.66 14.30
N MET A 235 4.92 -1.45 13.28
CA MET A 235 3.99 -1.64 12.14
C MET A 235 2.62 -2.13 12.63
N GLN A 236 2.59 -3.07 13.57
CA GLN A 236 1.35 -3.59 14.14
C GLN A 236 0.52 -2.51 14.86
N SER A 237 1.16 -1.61 15.63
CA SER A 237 0.43 -0.54 16.30
C SER A 237 -0.07 0.51 15.31
N LEU A 238 0.73 0.87 14.30
CA LEU A 238 0.32 1.80 13.25
C LEU A 238 -0.81 1.24 12.38
N GLU A 239 -0.72 0.02 11.87
CA GLU A 239 -1.78 -0.60 11.04
C GLU A 239 -3.14 -0.55 11.74
N SER A 240 -3.18 -0.77 13.06
CA SER A 240 -4.40 -0.70 13.87
C SER A 240 -5.03 0.70 13.92
N LEU A 241 -4.25 1.77 13.71
CA LEU A 241 -4.76 3.14 13.64
C LEU A 241 -5.48 3.43 12.32
N PHE A 242 -5.18 2.71 11.23
CA PHE A 242 -5.57 3.13 9.87
C PHE A 242 -6.77 2.41 9.25
N SER A 243 -7.49 1.61 10.04
CA SER A 243 -8.82 1.09 9.66
C SER A 243 -9.81 2.24 9.44
N GLY A 244 -10.48 2.28 8.28
CA GLY A 244 -11.46 3.31 7.93
C GLY A 244 -10.90 4.75 7.83
N LEU A 245 -9.61 4.93 7.55
CA LEU A 245 -9.01 6.26 7.47
C LEU A 245 -9.47 7.03 6.22
N HIS A 246 -10.24 8.10 6.43
CA HIS A 246 -10.46 9.17 5.46
C HIS A 246 -9.92 10.49 6.01
N LEU A 247 -9.37 11.34 5.15
CA LEU A 247 -8.92 12.68 5.56
C LEU A 247 -10.14 13.54 5.95
N THR A 248 -10.20 14.00 7.20
CA THR A 248 -11.18 15.02 7.59
C THR A 248 -10.68 16.43 7.29
N SER A 249 -11.59 17.40 7.17
CA SER A 249 -11.21 18.81 6.95
C SER A 249 -10.30 19.36 8.06
N GLU A 250 -10.48 18.91 9.30
CA GLU A 250 -9.61 19.27 10.43
C GLU A 250 -8.19 18.72 10.24
N GLN A 251 -8.07 17.45 9.87
CA GLN A 251 -6.80 16.81 9.57
C GLN A 251 -6.10 17.48 8.37
N GLY A 252 -6.87 17.94 7.38
CA GLY A 252 -6.38 18.72 6.25
C GLY A 252 -5.67 20.02 6.68
N VAL A 253 -6.18 20.68 7.73
CA VAL A 253 -5.62 21.92 8.30
C VAL A 253 -4.45 21.64 9.25
N GLN A 254 -4.49 20.54 10.01
CA GLN A 254 -3.43 20.18 10.97
C GLN A 254 -2.20 19.53 10.32
N GLY A 255 -2.39 18.80 9.22
CA GLY A 255 -1.34 18.06 8.50
C GLY A 255 -0.05 18.86 8.21
N PRO A 256 -0.11 20.10 7.67
CA PRO A 256 1.07 20.94 7.45
C PRO A 256 1.92 21.16 8.71
N MET A 257 1.30 21.51 9.84
CA MET A 257 2.00 21.76 11.10
C MET A 257 2.64 20.47 11.65
N ILE A 258 1.98 19.32 11.47
CA ILE A 258 2.51 18.03 11.90
C ILE A 258 3.68 17.57 11.01
N PHE A 259 3.60 17.83 9.70
CA PHE A 259 4.68 17.58 8.73
C PHE A 259 5.95 18.41 9.05
N GLU A 260 5.78 19.66 9.48
CA GLU A 260 6.87 20.47 10.03
C GLU A 260 7.37 19.95 11.38
N LYS A 261 6.46 19.63 12.32
CA LYS A 261 6.78 19.08 13.65
C LYS A 261 7.64 17.82 13.54
N ALA A 262 7.27 16.89 12.67
CA ALA A 262 8.00 15.65 12.37
C ALA A 262 9.39 15.92 11.74
N GLY A 263 9.59 17.09 11.15
CA GLY A 263 10.81 17.50 10.46
C GLY A 263 10.85 17.12 8.98
N CYS A 264 9.77 16.56 8.43
CA CYS A 264 9.69 16.13 7.02
C CYS A 264 9.92 17.30 6.05
N ALA A 265 9.39 18.48 6.39
CA ALA A 265 9.54 19.71 5.61
C ALA A 265 11.00 20.16 5.40
N LYS A 266 11.96 19.67 6.19
CA LYS A 266 13.39 19.96 5.99
C LYS A 266 13.94 19.40 4.66
N CYS A 267 13.39 18.27 4.22
CA CYS A 267 13.91 17.53 3.07
C CYS A 267 12.89 17.37 1.96
N HIS A 268 11.61 17.22 2.29
CA HIS A 268 10.54 16.91 1.35
C HIS A 268 9.62 18.10 1.11
N ARG A 269 9.09 18.19 -0.11
CA ARG A 269 8.07 19.15 -0.52
C ARG A 269 6.69 18.50 -0.56
N ARG A 270 5.65 19.25 -0.18
CA ARG A 270 4.25 18.93 -0.49
C ARG A 270 3.48 20.21 -0.78
N GLY A 271 3.02 20.36 -2.03
CA GLY A 271 2.57 21.65 -2.54
C GLY A 271 3.72 22.66 -2.46
N ASP A 272 3.46 23.85 -1.89
CA ASP A 272 4.48 24.88 -1.68
C ASP A 272 5.25 24.74 -0.35
N LEU A 273 4.94 23.73 0.48
CA LEU A 273 5.57 23.54 1.79
C LEU A 273 6.78 22.61 1.72
N GLY A 274 7.93 23.07 2.23
CA GLY A 274 9.11 22.25 2.50
C GLY A 274 10.26 22.40 1.50
N GLY A 275 11.17 21.41 1.48
CA GLY A 275 12.42 21.44 0.73
C GLY A 275 12.48 20.44 -0.44
N THR A 276 13.52 20.54 -1.27
CA THR A 276 13.73 19.69 -2.46
C THR A 276 14.95 18.75 -2.33
N ALA A 277 15.38 18.46 -1.10
CA ALA A 277 16.52 17.58 -0.85
C ALA A 277 16.17 16.10 -1.12
N GLY A 278 14.95 15.69 -0.76
CA GLY A 278 14.36 14.39 -1.03
C GLY A 278 13.17 14.47 -2.01
N PRO A 279 12.54 13.32 -2.31
CA PRO A 279 11.39 13.23 -3.22
C PRO A 279 10.24 14.19 -2.88
N ASP A 280 9.60 14.72 -3.93
CA ASP A 280 8.33 15.44 -3.80
C ASP A 280 7.22 14.47 -3.34
N LEU A 281 6.46 14.88 -2.32
CA LEU A 281 5.37 14.10 -1.71
C LEU A 281 3.97 14.63 -2.06
N THR A 282 3.87 15.64 -2.93
CA THR A 282 2.58 16.23 -3.35
C THR A 282 1.65 15.17 -3.92
N SER A 283 2.12 14.40 -4.90
CA SER A 283 1.37 13.31 -5.54
C SER A 283 1.52 11.95 -4.86
N LEU A 284 1.94 11.89 -3.59
CA LEU A 284 2.26 10.61 -2.92
C LEU A 284 1.05 9.66 -2.85
N GLY A 285 -0.14 10.17 -2.55
CA GLY A 285 -1.39 9.40 -2.52
C GLY A 285 -1.79 8.76 -3.85
N TRP A 286 -1.37 9.32 -4.99
CA TRP A 286 -1.55 8.71 -6.31
C TRP A 286 -0.52 7.61 -6.60
N ARG A 287 0.63 7.60 -5.89
CA ARG A 287 1.79 6.77 -6.23
C ARG A 287 2.03 5.61 -5.28
N ARG A 288 1.65 5.68 -3.99
CA ARG A 288 2.01 4.71 -2.96
C ARG A 288 0.81 4.32 -2.09
N GLN A 289 0.76 3.05 -1.68
CA GLN A 289 -0.16 2.57 -0.65
C GLN A 289 0.12 3.23 0.69
N ARG A 290 -0.90 3.38 1.53
CA ARG A 290 -0.75 3.80 2.93
C ARG A 290 0.28 2.94 3.67
N ALA A 291 0.25 1.62 3.48
CA ALA A 291 1.20 0.71 4.10
C ALA A 291 2.65 0.87 3.59
N GLU A 292 2.88 1.22 2.31
CA GLU A 292 4.22 1.59 1.80
C GLU A 292 4.73 2.89 2.45
N VAL A 293 3.84 3.87 2.66
CA VAL A 293 4.15 5.13 3.35
C VAL A 293 4.51 4.87 4.82
N LEU A 294 3.78 3.99 5.51
CA LEU A 294 4.09 3.60 6.90
C LEU A 294 5.44 2.88 7.01
N GLU A 295 5.72 1.92 6.12
CA GLU A 295 7.00 1.22 6.09
C GLU A 295 8.16 2.20 5.83
N SER A 296 7.98 3.17 4.94
CA SER A 296 8.95 4.22 4.64
C SER A 296 9.19 5.17 5.83
N LEU A 297 8.16 5.47 6.62
CA LEU A 297 8.26 6.34 7.80
C LEU A 297 8.95 5.65 8.99
N LEU A 298 8.68 4.36 9.21
CA LEU A 298 9.31 3.59 10.30
C LEU A 298 10.72 3.10 9.94
N TYR A 299 10.92 2.63 8.71
CA TYR A 299 12.15 1.98 8.28
C TYR A 299 12.69 2.61 6.98
N PRO A 300 13.10 3.90 6.99
CA PRO A 300 13.51 4.63 5.79
C PRO A 300 14.69 4.04 5.01
N SER A 301 15.42 3.07 5.58
CA SER A 301 16.50 2.33 4.91
C SER A 301 16.03 1.03 4.23
N GLN A 302 14.74 0.66 4.30
CA GLN A 302 14.21 -0.51 3.61
C GLN A 302 14.01 -0.28 2.11
N GLU A 303 13.81 0.96 1.68
CA GLU A 303 13.71 1.35 0.28
C GLU A 303 14.49 2.64 0.06
N LEU A 304 15.51 2.59 -0.80
CA LEU A 304 16.30 3.75 -1.20
C LEU A 304 15.87 4.15 -2.62
N HIS A 305 15.51 5.41 -2.83
CA HIS A 305 15.08 5.91 -4.13
C HIS A 305 16.30 6.12 -5.04
N GLU A 306 16.29 5.56 -6.26
CA GLU A 306 17.46 5.58 -7.14
C GLU A 306 17.87 7.00 -7.56
N GLU A 307 16.89 7.90 -7.77
CA GLU A 307 17.13 9.33 -8.05
C GLU A 307 17.65 10.14 -6.85
N TYR A 308 17.50 9.62 -5.63
CA TYR A 308 17.95 10.27 -4.39
C TYR A 308 18.91 9.36 -3.63
N PRO A 309 20.07 9.01 -4.23
CA PRO A 309 20.99 8.05 -3.63
C PRO A 309 21.62 8.65 -2.38
N THR A 310 21.55 7.91 -1.26
CA THR A 310 22.41 8.20 -0.12
C THR A 310 23.79 7.64 -0.41
N VAL A 311 24.80 8.49 -0.31
CA VAL A 311 26.19 8.15 -0.62
C VAL A 311 27.12 8.50 0.53
N ILE A 312 28.29 7.87 0.53
CA ILE A 312 29.49 8.38 1.21
C ILE A 312 30.40 9.02 0.15
N VAL A 313 30.71 10.30 0.32
CA VAL A 313 31.72 11.02 -0.47
C VAL A 313 32.99 11.17 0.37
N ALA A 314 34.09 10.59 -0.08
CA ALA A 314 35.42 10.84 0.45
C ALA A 314 36.08 11.98 -0.33
N LEU A 315 36.65 12.96 0.37
CA LEU A 315 37.36 14.11 -0.17
C LEU A 315 38.87 13.95 0.00
N LYS A 316 39.64 14.56 -0.91
CA LYS A 316 41.11 14.49 -0.95
C LYS A 316 41.82 15.13 0.25
N ASP A 317 41.10 15.88 1.08
CA ASP A 317 41.58 16.39 2.37
C ASP A 317 41.51 15.36 3.51
N GLY A 318 41.00 14.15 3.22
CA GLY A 318 40.81 13.06 4.17
C GLY A 318 39.47 13.13 4.93
N THR A 319 38.60 14.11 4.64
CA THR A 319 37.26 14.17 5.21
C THR A 319 36.26 13.31 4.42
N ALA A 320 35.18 12.90 5.09
CA ALA A 320 34.10 12.15 4.47
C ALA A 320 32.74 12.76 4.83
N LEU A 321 31.80 12.70 3.88
CA LEU A 321 30.43 13.20 3.99
C LEU A 321 29.44 12.09 3.66
N THR A 322 28.35 12.02 4.42
CA THR A 322 27.23 11.10 4.15
C THR A 322 25.95 11.90 3.97
N GLY A 323 25.19 11.62 2.91
CA GLY A 323 23.95 12.31 2.62
C GLY A 323 23.42 12.03 1.21
N LEU A 324 22.36 12.76 0.82
CA LEU A 324 21.79 12.70 -0.54
C LEU A 324 22.69 13.48 -1.49
N LEU A 325 23.16 12.82 -2.55
CA LEU A 325 23.96 13.47 -3.59
C LEU A 325 23.06 14.16 -4.62
N GLN A 326 23.30 15.44 -4.87
CA GLN A 326 22.69 16.20 -5.96
C GLN A 326 23.78 16.90 -6.79
N ARG A 327 23.47 17.20 -8.06
CA ARG A 327 24.32 18.08 -8.89
C ARG A 327 24.12 19.53 -8.45
N ALA A 328 25.22 20.26 -8.25
CA ALA A 328 25.14 21.69 -7.97
C ALA A 328 24.98 22.49 -9.28
N PRO A 329 24.40 23.71 -9.25
CA PRO A 329 24.18 24.54 -10.44
C PRO A 329 25.47 24.97 -11.18
N ASP A 330 26.62 24.94 -10.50
CA ASP A 330 27.94 25.37 -10.98
C ASP A 330 28.80 24.21 -11.50
N ALA A 331 28.19 23.06 -11.81
CA ALA A 331 28.85 21.78 -12.09
C ALA A 331 29.66 21.18 -10.92
N GLY A 332 29.54 21.75 -9.71
CA GLY A 332 29.97 21.10 -8.49
C GLY A 332 29.05 19.94 -8.08
N LEU A 333 29.38 19.34 -6.94
CA LEU A 333 28.56 18.32 -6.28
C LEU A 333 28.06 18.87 -4.94
N GLN A 334 26.83 18.50 -4.58
CA GLN A 334 26.19 18.92 -3.35
C GLN A 334 25.71 17.70 -2.56
N VAL A 335 25.99 17.67 -1.26
CA VAL A 335 25.52 16.64 -0.34
C VAL A 335 24.61 17.28 0.70
N PHE A 336 23.40 16.75 0.81
CA PHE A 336 22.41 17.09 1.84
C PHE A 336 22.50 16.07 2.98
N SER A 337 22.95 16.50 4.16
CA SER A 337 23.02 15.62 5.34
C SER A 337 21.64 15.39 5.95
N SER A 338 21.50 14.31 6.73
CA SER A 338 20.28 14.00 7.50
C SER A 338 19.90 15.06 8.55
N ALA A 339 20.82 15.97 8.89
CA ALA A 339 20.54 17.13 9.75
C ALA A 339 19.86 18.30 9.01
N GLY A 340 19.87 18.29 7.67
CA GLY A 340 19.48 19.41 6.82
C GLY A 340 20.62 20.37 6.48
N GLU A 341 21.88 19.98 6.70
CA GLU A 341 23.05 20.75 6.26
C GLU A 341 23.33 20.48 4.78
N VAL A 342 23.70 21.52 4.04
CA VAL A 342 24.02 21.44 2.61
C VAL A 342 25.49 21.79 2.41
N ARG A 343 26.29 20.85 1.91
CA ARG A 343 27.70 21.08 1.57
C ARG A 343 27.95 20.91 0.08
N THR A 344 28.45 21.97 -0.56
CA THR A 344 28.92 21.96 -1.95
C THR A 344 30.44 21.84 -2.00
N PHE A 345 30.96 21.09 -2.97
CA PHE A 345 32.39 20.93 -3.24
C PHE A 345 32.62 20.71 -4.74
N GLN A 346 33.84 20.99 -5.22
CA GLN A 346 34.16 20.75 -6.63
C GLN A 346 34.41 19.26 -6.88
N GLN A 347 34.06 18.78 -8.07
CA GLN A 347 34.33 17.38 -8.45
C GLN A 347 35.83 17.06 -8.43
N SER A 348 36.69 18.08 -8.60
CA SER A 348 38.15 17.98 -8.44
C SER A 348 38.59 17.56 -7.04
N ASP A 349 37.78 17.79 -6.01
CA ASP A 349 38.15 17.61 -4.60
C ASP A 349 37.72 16.23 -4.07
N VAL A 350 36.92 15.52 -4.85
CA VAL A 350 36.44 14.16 -4.56
C VAL A 350 37.53 13.13 -4.81
N GLU A 351 37.75 12.26 -3.84
CA GLU A 351 38.56 11.05 -3.98
C GLU A 351 37.68 9.86 -4.42
N ALA A 352 36.54 9.65 -3.77
CA ALA A 352 35.61 8.58 -4.10
C ALA A 352 34.16 8.91 -3.71
N ILE A 353 33.22 8.32 -4.44
CA ILE A 353 31.79 8.28 -4.08
C ILE A 353 31.39 6.80 -4.02
N ARG A 354 30.67 6.40 -2.97
CA ARG A 354 30.14 5.03 -2.81
C ARG A 354 28.68 5.09 -2.36
N GLY A 355 27.89 4.09 -2.76
CA GLY A 355 26.54 3.92 -2.23
C GLY A 355 26.55 3.68 -0.72
N HIS A 356 25.43 3.97 -0.07
CA HIS A 356 25.27 3.74 1.36
C HIS A 356 23.93 3.09 1.66
N ALA A 357 23.98 1.89 2.23
CA ALA A 357 22.82 1.06 2.53
C ALA A 357 21.88 1.61 3.63
N VAL A 358 22.23 2.76 4.25
CA VAL A 358 21.40 3.46 5.24
C VAL A 358 20.95 4.79 4.65
N SER A 359 19.65 5.06 4.72
CA SER A 359 19.01 6.25 4.17
C SER A 359 19.42 7.53 4.89
N SER A 360 19.44 8.63 4.14
CA SER A 360 19.58 9.99 4.69
C SER A 360 18.31 10.46 5.40
N MET A 361 17.15 9.85 5.14
CA MET A 361 15.93 10.11 5.89
C MET A 361 16.06 9.55 7.31
N PRO A 362 15.96 10.37 8.38
CA PRO A 362 16.12 9.89 9.74
C PRO A 362 15.02 8.90 10.15
N ALA A 363 15.39 7.85 10.88
CA ALA A 363 14.44 7.03 11.63
C ALA A 363 13.92 7.79 12.87
N GLY A 364 12.81 7.33 13.46
CA GLY A 364 12.24 7.93 14.69
C GLY A 364 11.60 9.32 14.50
N THR A 365 11.28 9.72 13.27
CA THR A 365 10.57 10.99 12.99
C THR A 365 9.19 11.05 13.67
N LEU A 366 8.53 9.89 13.79
CA LEU A 366 7.21 9.73 14.42
C LEU A 366 7.25 9.73 15.96
N ASP A 367 8.39 9.51 16.60
CA ASP A 367 8.49 9.26 18.06
C ASP A 367 8.06 10.46 18.93
N ARG A 368 8.01 11.66 18.33
CA ARG A 368 7.56 12.92 18.94
C ARG A 368 6.08 13.24 18.74
N LEU A 369 5.37 12.38 18.00
CA LEU A 369 3.97 12.56 17.60
C LEU A 369 3.04 11.74 18.49
N THR A 370 1.79 12.17 18.64
CA THR A 370 0.71 11.36 19.23
C THR A 370 0.10 10.42 18.18
N ALA A 371 -0.71 9.45 18.60
CA ALA A 371 -1.42 8.56 17.67
C ALA A 371 -2.31 9.33 16.68
N ASP A 372 -2.97 10.40 17.13
CA ASP A 372 -3.81 11.25 16.29
C ASP A 372 -2.99 12.15 15.36
N GLU A 373 -1.80 12.60 15.78
CA GLU A 373 -0.87 13.32 14.90
C GLU A 373 -0.29 12.39 13.82
N VAL A 374 0.10 11.15 14.14
CA VAL A 374 0.53 10.16 13.15
C VAL A 374 -0.61 9.81 12.19
N ARG A 375 -1.83 9.60 12.73
CA ARG A 375 -3.05 9.39 11.94
C ARG A 375 -3.27 10.51 10.93
N THR A 376 -3.18 11.75 11.40
CA THR A 376 -3.37 12.97 10.61
C THR A 376 -2.26 13.17 9.58
N LEU A 377 -1.00 12.94 9.94
CA LEU A 377 0.14 13.05 9.03
C LEU A 377 -0.02 12.12 7.83
N VAL A 378 -0.35 10.85 8.08
CA VAL A 378 -0.50 9.83 7.02
C VAL A 378 -1.75 10.12 6.18
N ALA A 379 -2.90 10.40 6.81
CA ALA A 379 -4.12 10.78 6.09
C ALA A 379 -3.89 11.99 5.19
N TRP A 380 -3.17 12.99 5.70
CA TRP A 380 -2.80 14.18 4.95
C TRP A 380 -1.92 13.81 3.77
N LEU A 381 -0.78 13.14 4.00
CA LEU A 381 0.19 12.73 2.97
C LEU A 381 -0.42 11.87 1.86
N THR A 382 -1.37 10.98 2.17
CA THR A 382 -2.01 10.10 1.18
C THR A 382 -3.30 10.66 0.58
N SER A 383 -3.80 11.82 1.03
CA SER A 383 -4.92 12.48 0.36
C SER A 383 -4.49 13.02 -1.02
N VAL A 384 -5.44 12.94 -1.95
CA VAL A 384 -5.36 13.40 -3.33
C VAL A 384 -6.34 14.56 -3.60
N ASP A 385 -7.01 15.08 -2.57
CA ASP A 385 -8.05 16.09 -2.71
C ASP A 385 -7.45 17.41 -3.21
N GLY A 386 -7.93 17.88 -4.36
CA GLY A 386 -7.37 19.06 -5.03
C GLY A 386 -5.98 18.87 -5.65
N ILE A 387 -5.44 17.64 -5.65
CA ILE A 387 -4.14 17.30 -6.23
C ILE A 387 -4.37 16.59 -7.58
N PRO A 388 -4.07 17.24 -8.72
CA PRO A 388 -4.20 16.61 -10.03
C PRO A 388 -3.42 15.29 -10.09
N ARG A 389 -4.01 14.27 -10.71
CA ARG A 389 -3.27 13.04 -11.03
C ARG A 389 -2.12 13.42 -11.97
N PRO A 390 -0.87 13.06 -11.67
CA PRO A 390 0.23 13.31 -12.61
C PRO A 390 -0.05 12.58 -13.92
N HIS A 391 0.27 13.22 -15.04
CA HIS A 391 0.31 12.51 -16.32
C HIS A 391 1.36 11.41 -16.21
N GLN A 392 0.99 10.18 -16.55
CA GLN A 392 1.97 9.13 -16.74
C GLN A 392 2.71 9.43 -18.04
N GLU A 393 3.92 9.95 -17.94
CA GLU A 393 4.89 9.79 -19.02
C GLU A 393 5.17 8.29 -19.15
N ASP A 394 5.21 7.76 -20.37
CA ASP A 394 5.46 6.35 -20.59
C ASP A 394 6.84 5.97 -20.04
N GLU A 395 6.89 5.32 -18.87
CA GLU A 395 8.07 4.59 -18.32
C GLU A 395 8.45 3.35 -19.20
N GLY A 396 8.18 3.43 -20.51
CA GLY A 396 8.35 2.37 -21.50
C GLY A 396 9.61 2.50 -22.37
N GLN A 397 10.49 3.47 -22.08
CA GLN A 397 11.71 3.75 -22.86
C GLN A 397 12.99 3.81 -22.01
N GLU A 398 13.21 2.84 -21.13
CA GLU A 398 14.57 2.40 -20.76
C GLU A 398 14.53 0.97 -20.22
N GLU A 399 15.64 0.23 -20.34
CA GLU A 399 15.79 -1.23 -20.10
C GLU A 399 15.35 -2.18 -21.24
N GLU A 400 16.23 -2.28 -22.25
CA GLU A 400 16.50 -3.52 -23.00
C GLU A 400 17.37 -4.50 -22.19
#